data_AF-Q13H20-F1
#
_entry.id   AF-Q13H20-F1
#
_cell.length_a   1.000
_cell.length_b   1.000
_cell.length_c   1.000
_cell.angle_alpha   90.00
_cell.angle_beta   90.00
_cell.angle_gamma   90.00
#
_symmetry.space_group_name_H-M   'P 1'
#
loop_
_entity.id
_entity.type
_entity.pdbx_description
1 polymer ?
#
loop_
_entity_poly.entity_id
_entity_poly.type
_entity_poly.pdbx_seq_one_letter_code
_entity_poly.pdbx_strand_id
1 'polypeptide(L)'
;MNPFVVAFGSQLFASILLSPLALFFWPKHAVEPSTWACVAALGVVCTGFAYVLFFRLVERVGASYAASVTFLIPIFGMIWGAAFLGEVITSVMIADCAIVLFGTALASGKLRWMLGRRA
;
A
#
# COMPACT_ATOMS: atom_id res chain seq x y z
N MET A 1 17.53 11.05 -9.24
CA MET A 1 16.21 11.44 -9.82
C MET A 1 15.31 11.88 -8.67
N ASN A 2 14.56 12.97 -8.84
CA ASN A 2 13.62 13.42 -7.82
C ASN A 2 12.48 12.38 -7.68
N PRO A 3 12.27 11.76 -6.50
CA PRO A 3 11.26 10.72 -6.31
C PRO A 3 9.84 11.15 -6.70
N PHE A 4 9.52 12.44 -6.53
CA PHE A 4 8.24 13.01 -6.94
C PHE A 4 8.01 12.94 -8.45
N VAL A 5 9.06 13.12 -9.26
CA VAL A 5 8.95 13.04 -10.72
C VAL A 5 8.66 11.60 -11.17
N VAL A 6 9.25 10.62 -10.50
CA VAL A 6 9.01 9.20 -10.79
C VAL A 6 7.58 8.81 -10.40
N ALA A 7 7.10 9.25 -9.23
CA ALA A 7 5.72 9.01 -8.82
C ALA A 7 4.71 9.67 -9.77
N PHE A 8 4.92 10.94 -10.13
CA PHE A 8 4.06 11.64 -11.07
C PHE A 8 4.02 10.94 -12.44
N GLY A 9 5.19 10.65 -13.00
CA GLY A 9 5.30 10.00 -14.32
C GLY A 9 4.64 8.62 -14.35
N SER A 10 4.87 7.79 -13.32
CA SER A 10 4.27 6.44 -13.24
C SER A 10 2.74 6.48 -13.07
N GLN A 11 2.21 7.37 -12.23
CA GLN A 11 0.76 7.50 -12.03
C GLN A 11 0.06 8.11 -13.25
N LEU A 12 0.68 9.10 -13.90
CA LEU A 12 0.15 9.69 -15.12
C LEU A 12 0.12 8.66 -16.24
N PHE A 13 1.21 7.92 -16.44
CA PHE A 13 1.28 6.88 -17.46
C PHE A 13 0.27 5.76 -17.19
N ALA A 14 0.14 5.29 -15.94
CA ALA A 14 -0.87 4.31 -15.57
C ALA A 14 -2.30 4.82 -15.84
N SER A 15 -2.59 6.08 -15.53
CA SER A 15 -3.89 6.71 -15.79
C SER A 15 -4.20 6.77 -17.28
N ILE A 16 -3.23 7.19 -18.10
CA ILE A 16 -3.38 7.23 -19.57
C ILE A 16 -3.59 5.82 -20.12
N LEU A 17 -2.77 4.86 -19.69
CA LEU A 17 -2.82 3.48 -20.19
C LEU A 17 -4.15 2.79 -19.83
N LEU A 18 -4.69 3.06 -18.65
CA LEU A 18 -5.96 2.48 -18.20
C LEU A 18 -7.19 3.24 -18.71
N SER A 19 -7.04 4.48 -19.19
CA SER A 19 -8.17 5.29 -19.65
C SER A 19 -9.02 4.67 -20.78
N PRO A 20 -8.46 3.99 -21.81
CA PRO A 20 -9.27 3.36 -22.85
C PRO A 20 -10.06 2.17 -22.29
N LEU A 21 -9.47 1.44 -21.35
CA LEU A 21 -10.12 0.32 -20.68
C LEU A 21 -11.26 0.80 -19.79
N ALA A 22 -11.06 1.91 -19.08
CA ALA A 22 -12.10 2.55 -18.28
C ALA A 22 -13.29 3.02 -19.13
N LEU A 23 -13.03 3.54 -20.34
CA LEU A 23 -14.08 3.90 -21.30
C LEU A 23 -14.79 2.67 -21.88
N PHE A 24 -14.05 1.58 -22.14
CA PHE A 24 -14.62 0.34 -22.66
C PHE A 24 -15.55 -0.34 -21.64
N PHE A 25 -15.19 -0.31 -20.35
CA PHE A 25 -15.98 -0.85 -19.25
C PHE A 25 -16.83 0.23 -18.53
N TRP A 26 -17.19 1.30 -19.23
CA TRP A 26 -17.94 2.40 -18.62
C TRP A 26 -19.30 1.92 -18.09
N PRO A 27 -19.70 2.30 -16.86
CA PRO A 27 -20.96 1.86 -16.28
C PRO A 27 -22.16 2.34 -17.09
N LYS A 28 -23.16 1.47 -17.26
CA LYS A 28 -24.41 1.80 -17.97
C LYS A 28 -25.32 2.77 -17.18
N HIS A 29 -25.08 2.89 -15.88
CA HIS A 29 -25.80 3.78 -14.99
C HIS A 29 -24.97 5.03 -14.69
N ALA A 30 -25.64 6.14 -14.38
CA ALA A 30 -24.96 7.37 -13.99
C ALA A 30 -24.14 7.16 -12.72
N VAL A 31 -22.88 7.57 -12.74
CA VAL A 31 -21.99 7.53 -11.58
C VAL A 31 -22.40 8.63 -10.61
N GLU A 32 -22.71 8.25 -9.37
CA GLU A 32 -23.13 9.18 -8.34
C GLU A 32 -21.98 10.14 -7.95
N PRO A 33 -22.25 11.43 -7.65
CA PRO A 33 -21.21 12.38 -7.21
C PRO A 33 -20.39 11.90 -6.01
N SER A 34 -21.01 11.13 -5.10
CA SER A 34 -20.34 10.51 -3.95
C SER A 34 -19.22 9.55 -4.39
N THR A 35 -19.43 8.79 -5.46
CA THR A 35 -18.42 7.85 -5.99
C THR A 35 -17.21 8.60 -6.53
N TRP A 36 -17.41 9.72 -7.23
CA TRP A 36 -16.32 10.58 -7.67
C TRP A 36 -15.53 11.16 -6.50
N ALA A 37 -16.20 11.57 -5.43
CA ALA A 37 -15.54 12.04 -4.22
C ALA A 37 -14.70 10.93 -3.55
N CYS A 38 -15.21 9.69 -3.49
CA CYS A 38 -14.45 8.55 -2.98
C CYS A 38 -13.19 8.26 -3.82
N VAL A 39 -13.31 8.28 -5.15
CA VAL A 39 -12.17 8.08 -6.07
C VAL A 39 -11.13 9.21 -5.91
N ALA A 40 -11.58 10.46 -5.78
CA ALA A 40 -10.71 11.60 -5.53
C ALA A 40 -9.99 11.48 -4.18
N ALA A 41 -10.70 11.07 -3.11
CA ALA A 41 -10.10 10.83 -1.80
C ALA A 41 -9.06 9.70 -1.85
N LEU A 42 -9.34 8.62 -2.58
CA LEU A 42 -8.40 7.53 -2.78
C LEU A 42 -7.10 8.03 -3.46
N GLY A 43 -7.23 8.77 -4.57
CA GLY A 43 -6.08 9.28 -5.31
C GLY A 43 -5.26 10.33 -4.54
N VAL A 44 -5.93 11.28 -3.88
CA VAL A 44 -5.24 12.39 -3.20
C VAL A 44 -4.73 11.98 -1.83
N VAL A 45 -5.58 11.39 -0.99
CA VAL A 45 -5.27 11.10 0.41
C VAL A 45 -4.56 9.76 0.53
N CYS A 46 -5.12 8.70 -0.05
CA CYS A 46 -4.55 7.36 0.13
C CYS A 46 -3.29 7.15 -0.72
N THR A 47 -3.16 7.78 -1.89
CA THR A 47 -1.99 7.63 -2.77
C THR A 47 -1.06 8.84 -2.71
N GLY A 48 -1.54 10.03 -3.07
CA GLY A 48 -0.71 11.24 -3.18
C GLY A 48 -0.03 11.61 -1.86
N PHE A 49 -0.81 11.81 -0.80
CA PHE A 49 -0.29 12.15 0.52
C PHE A 49 0.59 11.03 1.11
N ALA A 50 0.19 9.77 0.94
CA ALA A 50 0.99 8.63 1.36
C ALA A 50 2.37 8.57 0.67
N TYR A 51 2.46 8.87 -0.64
CA TYR A 51 3.73 8.94 -1.35
C TYR A 51 4.64 10.06 -0.84
N VAL A 52 4.09 11.23 -0.50
CA VAL A 52 4.87 12.30 0.13
C VAL A 52 5.49 11.82 1.45
N LEU A 53 4.70 11.16 2.30
CA LEU A 53 5.20 10.58 3.54
C LEU A 53 6.24 9.49 3.30
N PHE A 54 5.99 8.61 2.33
CA PHE A 54 6.88 7.51 1.99
C PHE A 54 8.24 8.03 1.50
N PHE A 55 8.27 9.00 0.58
CA PHE A 55 9.53 9.57 0.10
C PHE A 55 10.28 10.33 1.19
N ARG A 56 9.57 11.08 2.05
CA ARG A 56 10.18 11.70 3.23
C ARG A 56 10.78 10.66 4.19
N LEU A 57 10.14 9.51 4.33
CA LEU A 57 10.65 8.42 5.13
C LEU A 57 11.91 7.82 4.50
N VAL A 58 11.90 7.57 3.18
CA VAL A 58 13.07 7.10 2.42
C VAL A 58 14.25 8.05 2.58
N GLU A 59 14.04 9.37 2.50
CA GLU A 59 15.09 10.37 2.69
C GLU A 59 15.68 10.37 4.12
N ARG A 60 14.85 10.10 5.14
CA ARG A 60 15.27 10.14 6.55
C ARG A 60 15.92 8.86 7.07
N VAL A 61 15.38 7.70 6.72
CA VAL A 61 15.82 6.39 7.26
C VAL A 61 16.38 5.44 6.20
N GLY A 62 16.38 5.84 4.94
CA GLY A 62 16.84 5.02 3.82
C GLY A 62 15.76 4.07 3.27
N ALA A 63 15.93 3.67 2.01
CA ALA A 63 14.95 2.86 1.27
C ALA A 63 14.66 1.50 1.93
N SER A 64 15.68 0.83 2.46
CA SER A 64 15.51 -0.50 3.09
C SER A 64 14.64 -0.46 4.35
N TYR A 65 14.72 0.61 5.14
CA TYR A 65 13.88 0.77 6.33
C TYR A 65 12.48 1.26 5.95
N ALA A 66 12.36 2.18 5.00
CA ALA A 66 11.06 2.65 4.52
C ALA A 66 10.22 1.52 3.90
N ALA A 67 10.85 0.59 3.18
CA ALA A 67 10.19 -0.60 2.64
C ALA A 67 9.57 -1.48 3.73
N SER A 68 10.05 -1.43 4.98
CA SER A 68 9.46 -2.25 6.05
C SER A 68 8.03 -1.87 6.43
N VAL A 69 7.58 -0.65 6.07
CA VAL A 69 6.19 -0.22 6.27
C VAL A 69 5.23 -1.06 5.42
N THR A 70 5.64 -1.50 4.22
CA THR A 70 4.76 -2.31 3.35
C THR A 70 4.56 -3.72 3.89
N PHE A 71 5.46 -4.23 4.73
CA PHE A 71 5.27 -5.53 5.38
C PHE A 71 4.17 -5.50 6.43
N LEU A 72 3.77 -4.32 6.90
CA LEU A 72 2.66 -4.17 7.84
C LEU A 72 1.29 -4.13 7.15
N ILE A 73 1.24 -4.11 5.80
CA ILE A 73 -0.02 -4.09 5.03
C ILE A 73 -1.01 -5.18 5.48
N PRO A 74 -0.63 -6.45 5.71
CA PRO A 74 -1.57 -7.48 6.13
C PRO A 74 -2.24 -7.18 7.49
N ILE A 75 -1.48 -6.63 8.44
CA ILE A 75 -1.98 -6.28 9.77
C ILE A 75 -3.02 -5.17 9.64
N PHE A 76 -2.66 -4.10 8.92
CA PHE A 76 -3.59 -2.99 8.68
C PHE A 76 -4.81 -3.44 7.89
N GLY A 77 -4.64 -4.33 6.90
CA GLY A 77 -5.73 -4.92 6.14
C GLY A 77 -6.75 -5.63 7.02
N MET A 78 -6.31 -6.50 7.93
CA MET A 78 -7.21 -7.17 8.88
C MET A 78 -7.90 -6.18 9.83
N ILE A 79 -7.18 -5.19 10.34
CA ILE A 79 -7.74 -4.17 11.25
C ILE A 79 -8.81 -3.35 10.53
N TRP A 80 -8.53 -2.86 9.32
CA TRP A 80 -9.50 -2.09 8.54
C TRP A 80 -10.68 -2.95 8.09
N GLY A 81 -10.46 -4.20 7.69
CA GLY A 81 -11.53 -5.15 7.34
C GLY A 81 -12.48 -5.39 8.51
N ALA A 82 -11.94 -5.63 9.71
CA ALA A 82 -12.77 -5.78 10.90
C ALA A 82 -13.49 -4.47 11.29
N ALA A 83 -12.79 -3.33 11.24
CA ALA A 83 -13.33 -2.06 11.72
C ALA A 83 -14.36 -1.42 10.77
N PHE A 84 -14.17 -1.52 9.46
CA PHE A 84 -15.01 -0.84 8.47
C PHE A 84 -15.93 -1.78 7.69
N LEU A 85 -15.53 -3.04 7.47
CA LEU A 85 -16.33 -4.03 6.76
C LEU A 85 -17.05 -5.00 7.72
N GLY A 86 -16.71 -4.97 9.02
CA GLY A 86 -17.31 -5.86 10.02
C GLY A 86 -16.86 -7.32 9.90
N GLU A 87 -15.70 -7.55 9.28
CA GLU A 87 -15.16 -8.90 9.10
C GLU A 87 -14.72 -9.52 10.44
N VAL A 88 -15.06 -10.80 10.65
CA VAL A 88 -14.63 -11.52 11.85
C VAL A 88 -13.18 -11.97 11.67
N ILE A 89 -12.29 -11.49 12.54
CA ILE A 89 -10.90 -11.92 12.55
C ILE A 89 -10.83 -13.37 13.06
N THR A 90 -10.55 -14.30 12.16
CA THR A 90 -10.39 -15.72 12.49
C THR A 90 -8.97 -16.05 12.91
N SER A 91 -8.80 -17.17 13.62
CA SER A 91 -7.48 -17.70 13.97
C SER A 91 -6.63 -18.03 12.74
N VAL A 92 -7.26 -18.43 11.64
CA VAL A 92 -6.60 -18.70 10.35
C VAL A 92 -6.01 -17.42 9.76
N MET A 93 -6.77 -16.30 9.74
CA MET A 93 -6.26 -15.00 9.27
C MET A 93 -5.04 -14.53 10.08
N ILE A 94 -5.05 -14.76 11.40
CA ILE A 94 -3.91 -14.44 12.25
C ILE A 94 -2.69 -15.30 11.88
N ALA A 95 -2.89 -16.60 11.64
CA ALA A 95 -1.83 -17.50 11.22
C ALA A 95 -1.25 -17.11 9.85
N ASP A 96 -2.10 -16.79 8.87
CA ASP A 96 -1.67 -16.35 7.54
C ASP A 96 -0.91 -15.03 7.61
N CYS A 97 -1.38 -14.08 8.42
CA CYS A 97 -0.67 -12.83 8.66
C CYS A 97 0.71 -13.09 9.28
N ALA A 98 0.81 -14.00 10.25
CA ALA A 98 2.09 -14.37 10.86
C ALA A 98 3.05 -14.99 9.83
N ILE A 99 2.55 -15.85 8.94
CA ILE A 99 3.34 -16.45 7.85
C ILE A 99 3.87 -15.39 6.89
N VAL A 100 3.02 -14.44 6.45
CA VAL A 100 3.45 -13.34 5.56
C VAL A 100 4.50 -12.45 6.24
N LEU A 101 4.29 -12.08 7.49
CA LEU A 101 5.25 -11.28 8.26
C LEU A 101 6.59 -12.01 8.44
N PHE A 102 6.55 -13.30 8.70
CA PHE A 102 7.76 -14.12 8.83
C PHE A 102 8.51 -14.22 7.49
N GLY A 103 7.80 -14.50 6.39
CA GLY A 103 8.38 -14.58 5.05
C GLY A 103 9.03 -13.27 4.61
N THR A 104 8.34 -12.14 4.82
CA THR A 104 8.88 -10.80 4.49
C THR A 104 10.08 -10.42 5.36
N ALA A 105 10.08 -10.78 6.65
CA ALA A 105 11.21 -10.55 7.55
C ALA A 105 12.45 -11.35 7.14
N LEU A 106 12.26 -12.59 6.66
CA LEU A 106 13.33 -13.43 6.13
C LEU A 106 13.90 -12.84 4.82
N ALA A 107 13.02 -12.51 3.87
CA ALA A 107 13.41 -11.95 2.57
C ALA A 107 14.16 -10.61 2.70
N SER A 108 13.82 -9.80 3.70
CA SER A 108 14.43 -8.49 3.93
C SER A 108 15.76 -8.54 4.68
N GLY A 109 16.25 -9.73 5.07
CA GLY A 109 17.52 -9.90 5.76
C GLY A 109 17.59 -9.34 7.18
N LYS A 110 16.50 -8.76 7.70
CA LYS A 110 16.42 -8.18 9.06
C LYS A 110 16.68 -9.23 10.15
N LEU A 111 16.35 -10.50 9.88
CA LEU A 111 16.59 -11.62 10.79
C LEU A 111 18.10 -11.88 11.03
N ARG A 112 18.96 -11.62 10.03
CA ARG A 112 20.43 -11.76 10.16
C ARG A 112 21.04 -10.70 11.09
N TRP A 113 20.45 -9.51 11.18
CA TRP A 113 20.89 -8.46 12.11
C TRP A 113 20.48 -8.75 13.57
N MET A 114 19.30 -9.36 13.79
CA MET A 114 18.85 -9.78 15.12
C MET A 114 19.62 -11.01 15.64
N LEU A 115 19.92 -11.98 14.77
CA LEU A 115 20.69 -13.18 15.13
C LEU A 115 22.21 -12.93 15.19
N GLY A 116 22.73 -11.97 14.42
CA GLY A 116 24.16 -11.61 14.38
C GLY A 116 24.65 -10.70 15.52
N ARG A 117 23.79 -10.30 16.45
CA ARG A 117 24.17 -9.57 17.68
C ARG A 117 24.46 -10.48 18.89
N ARG A 118 24.55 -11.81 18.66
CA ARG A 118 24.85 -12.82 19.69
C ARG A 118 26.13 -13.64 19.42
N ALA A 119 27.00 -13.19 18.51
CA ALA A 119 28.33 -13.77 18.31
C ALA A 119 29.41 -12.71 18.52
#